data_AF-A0A1H7FP47-F1
#
_entry.id   AF-A0A1H7FP47-F1
#
_cell.length_a   1.000
_cell.length_b   1.000
_cell.length_c   1.000
_cell.angle_alpha   90.00
_cell.angle_beta   90.00
_cell.angle_gamma   90.00
#
_symmetry.space_group_name_H-M   'P 1'
#
loop_
_entity.id
_entity.type
_entity.pdbx_description
1 polymer ?
#
loop_
_entity_poly.entity_id
_entity_poly.type
_entity_poly.pdbx_seq_one_letter_code
_entity_poly.pdbx_strand_id
1 'polypeptide(L)'
;MNKRILFLVLIGCMFTSCGSVVSRNDADSEKAENSSIAETETSSASIAQANSESSDIPDTESSSAEHTVEVITEMNEEAAEEKALLTSADDLQLTDVDGWETNYTFVYDGEVYNAIYSTDNWKIVDSYKITCEADMIIICGALADIHPIHGSDGESYREPEDMAYEWIQHNIAYSILPDDNSWKANAKDVDINPADQNKSLYEMYKSKTGGDLLE
;
A
#
# COMPACT_ATOMS: atom_id res chain seq x y z
N MET A 1 15.27 21.29 40.76
CA MET A 1 16.68 20.90 40.92
C MET A 1 17.16 20.37 39.58
N ASN A 2 17.87 21.21 38.84
CA ASN A 2 18.21 20.95 37.44
C ASN A 2 19.58 20.29 37.38
N LYS A 3 19.68 19.10 36.77
CA LYS A 3 20.96 18.50 36.41
C LYS A 3 21.04 18.41 34.89
N ARG A 4 21.77 19.35 34.30
CA ARG A 4 22.20 19.32 32.90
C ARG A 4 23.36 18.33 32.80
N ILE A 5 23.20 17.29 31.99
CA ILE A 5 24.29 16.36 31.65
C ILE A 5 24.81 16.78 30.27
N LEU A 6 26.10 17.13 30.27
CA LEU A 6 26.91 17.55 29.13
C LEU A 6 27.81 16.35 28.78
N PHE A 7 27.68 15.79 27.58
CA PHE A 7 28.68 14.87 27.00
C PHE A 7 28.78 15.16 25.50
N LEU A 8 29.74 15.99 25.07
CA LEU A 8 31.11 15.67 24.64
C LEU A 8 31.14 14.97 23.26
N VAL A 9 31.23 15.83 22.24
CA VAL A 9 31.53 15.56 20.83
C VAL A 9 32.92 14.95 20.69
N LEU A 10 33.04 13.87 19.93
CA LEU A 10 34.32 13.32 19.48
C LEU A 10 34.34 13.26 17.96
N ILE A 11 34.99 14.27 17.38
CA ILE A 11 35.32 14.41 15.96
C ILE A 11 36.53 13.50 15.66
N GLY A 12 36.37 12.58 14.72
CA GLY A 12 37.44 11.75 14.17
C GLY A 12 37.64 12.04 12.68
N CYS A 13 38.72 12.74 12.36
CA CYS A 13 39.15 13.09 11.01
C CYS A 13 39.93 11.95 10.32
N MET A 14 39.73 11.85 8.99
CA MET A 14 40.73 11.66 7.92
C MET A 14 41.55 10.36 7.87
N PHE A 15 41.33 9.57 6.81
CA PHE A 15 42.43 9.06 5.96
C PHE A 15 42.05 9.09 4.47
N THR A 16 42.84 9.85 3.73
CA THR A 16 43.00 9.89 2.27
C THR A 16 43.74 8.63 1.77
N SER A 17 43.39 8.14 0.58
CA SER A 17 44.32 7.36 -0.26
C SER A 17 44.05 7.62 -1.74
N CYS A 18 45.11 8.02 -2.44
CA CYS A 18 45.19 8.32 -3.87
C CYS A 18 45.61 7.10 -4.70
N GLY A 19 45.25 7.12 -5.99
CA GLY A 19 45.95 6.41 -7.08
C GLY A 19 45.00 6.06 -8.22
N SER A 20 44.86 6.83 -9.31
CA SER A 20 45.76 6.93 -10.50
C SER A 20 45.80 5.59 -11.28
N VAL A 21 45.68 5.45 -12.60
CA VAL A 21 45.89 6.35 -13.75
C VAL A 21 45.51 5.59 -15.05
N VAL A 22 44.95 6.31 -16.04
CA VAL A 22 45.10 6.16 -17.52
C VAL A 22 44.72 4.85 -18.23
N SER A 23 43.77 4.94 -19.16
CA SER A 23 44.07 4.71 -20.59
C SER A 23 43.05 5.38 -21.50
N ARG A 24 43.50 6.46 -22.17
CA ARG A 24 42.96 6.98 -23.43
C ARG A 24 43.34 5.99 -24.54
N ASN A 25 42.44 5.77 -25.48
CA ASN A 25 42.81 5.58 -26.89
C ASN A 25 41.76 6.30 -27.74
N ASP A 26 42.23 7.38 -28.38
CA ASP A 26 41.64 8.01 -29.55
C ASP A 26 41.91 7.12 -30.78
N ALA A 27 40.95 7.04 -31.71
CA ALA A 27 41.11 6.95 -33.17
C ALA A 27 39.72 6.63 -33.76
N ASP A 28 38.95 7.61 -34.26
CA ASP A 28 39.11 8.35 -35.52
C ASP A 28 38.48 7.63 -36.73
N SER A 29 37.74 8.46 -37.46
CA SER A 29 37.41 8.42 -38.89
C SER A 29 36.28 7.54 -39.48
N GLU A 30 35.49 8.27 -40.28
CA GLU A 30 34.84 7.91 -41.56
C GLU A 30 33.44 7.27 -41.60
N LYS A 31 32.45 8.17 -41.67
CA LYS A 31 31.55 8.41 -42.82
C LYS A 31 31.36 7.26 -43.82
N ALA A 32 30.12 6.78 -43.95
CA ALA A 32 29.57 6.29 -45.23
C ALA A 32 28.05 6.44 -45.29
N GLU A 33 27.60 6.76 -46.49
CA GLU A 33 26.25 7.08 -46.94
C GLU A 33 25.40 5.83 -47.27
N ASN A 34 24.08 6.01 -47.09
CA ASN A 34 23.00 5.62 -48.01
C ASN A 34 22.47 4.17 -48.09
N SER A 35 21.17 4.11 -48.45
CA SER A 35 20.35 3.02 -49.00
C SER A 35 19.44 2.33 -47.97
N SER A 36 18.12 2.58 -47.90
CA SER A 36 17.01 2.35 -48.86
C SER A 36 16.21 1.10 -48.49
N ILE A 37 14.91 1.14 -48.84
CA ILE A 37 13.87 0.08 -48.82
C ILE A 37 13.10 0.07 -47.48
N ALA A 38 11.98 0.78 -47.37
CA ALA A 38 10.64 0.55 -47.93
C ALA A 38 9.90 -0.61 -47.25
N GLU A 39 8.95 -0.28 -46.37
CA GLU A 39 7.73 -1.06 -46.19
C GLU A 39 6.53 -0.10 -46.09
N THR A 40 5.72 -0.19 -47.13
CA THR A 40 4.27 0.06 -47.16
C THR A 40 3.59 -0.75 -46.06
N GLU A 41 2.47 -0.27 -45.51
CA GLU A 41 1.25 -0.99 -45.08
C GLU A 41 0.35 0.08 -44.41
N THR A 42 -0.60 0.66 -45.15
CA THR A 42 -2.00 0.21 -45.27
C THR A 42 -2.84 0.45 -44.01
N SER A 43 -3.60 1.54 -44.11
CA SER A 43 -4.90 1.85 -43.49
C SER A 43 -5.76 0.65 -43.06
N SER A 44 -6.33 0.68 -41.85
CA SER A 44 -7.80 0.82 -41.68
C SER A 44 -8.24 0.85 -40.23
N ALA A 45 -9.17 1.76 -39.97
CA ALA A 45 -9.93 1.91 -38.75
C ALA A 45 -11.17 1.00 -38.73
N SER A 46 -11.63 0.74 -37.49
CA SER A 46 -13.03 0.59 -37.08
C SER A 46 -13.74 -0.75 -37.36
N ILE A 47 -14.25 -1.40 -36.32
CA ILE A 47 -15.67 -1.44 -35.90
C ILE A 47 -15.86 -2.53 -34.83
N ALA A 48 -16.65 -2.18 -33.82
CA ALA A 48 -17.11 -3.01 -32.71
C ALA A 48 -17.89 -4.27 -33.13
N GLN A 49 -17.79 -5.34 -32.33
CA GLN A 49 -18.91 -6.28 -32.21
C GLN A 49 -18.93 -6.94 -30.83
N ALA A 50 -20.04 -6.70 -30.13
CA ALA A 50 -20.45 -7.41 -28.94
C ALA A 50 -20.70 -8.89 -29.29
N ASN A 51 -20.24 -9.80 -28.44
CA ASN A 51 -20.82 -11.14 -28.38
C ASN A 51 -21.10 -11.50 -26.92
N SER A 52 -22.39 -11.59 -26.63
CA SER A 52 -22.98 -12.07 -25.40
C SER A 52 -23.13 -13.58 -25.56
N GLU A 53 -22.39 -14.36 -24.77
CA GLU A 53 -22.66 -15.77 -24.58
C GLU A 53 -22.86 -16.02 -23.08
N SER A 54 -24.13 -16.02 -22.72
CA SER A 54 -24.69 -16.57 -21.50
C SER A 54 -24.35 -18.06 -21.44
N SER A 55 -23.52 -18.46 -20.49
CA SER A 55 -23.31 -19.86 -20.12
C SER A 55 -24.03 -20.10 -18.80
N ASP A 56 -25.08 -20.90 -18.86
CA ASP A 56 -25.83 -21.43 -17.71
C ASP A 56 -24.88 -22.20 -16.78
N ILE A 57 -24.72 -21.71 -15.55
CA ILE A 57 -24.09 -22.44 -14.45
C ILE A 57 -25.22 -23.03 -13.59
N PRO A 58 -25.21 -24.34 -13.27
CA PRO A 58 -26.29 -24.97 -12.52
C PRO A 58 -26.33 -24.46 -11.07
N ASP A 59 -27.49 -23.91 -10.70
CA ASP A 59 -27.91 -23.56 -9.34
C ASP A 59 -27.95 -24.80 -8.43
N THR A 60 -26.87 -25.06 -7.71
CA THR A 60 -26.92 -25.81 -6.44
C THR A 60 -25.69 -25.39 -5.64
N GLU A 61 -25.87 -24.97 -4.38
CA GLU A 61 -24.88 -24.38 -3.45
C GLU A 61 -24.93 -22.84 -3.29
N SER A 62 -26.10 -22.18 -3.46
CA SER A 62 -26.30 -20.76 -3.11
C SER A 62 -26.99 -20.59 -1.75
N SER A 63 -26.21 -20.55 -0.67
CA SER A 63 -26.71 -20.06 0.63
C SER A 63 -25.61 -19.51 1.52
N SER A 64 -24.36 -19.96 1.38
CA SER A 64 -23.24 -19.45 2.17
C SER A 64 -22.56 -18.25 1.49
N ALA A 65 -22.39 -18.30 0.17
CA ALA A 65 -21.70 -17.26 -0.59
C ALA A 65 -22.44 -15.91 -0.64
N GLU A 66 -23.77 -15.94 -0.80
CA GLU A 66 -24.57 -14.71 -0.83
C GLU A 66 -24.56 -13.98 0.52
N HIS A 67 -24.57 -14.73 1.63
CA HIS A 67 -24.56 -14.15 2.97
C HIS A 67 -23.24 -13.43 3.28
N THR A 68 -22.10 -14.00 2.86
CA THR A 68 -20.80 -13.35 3.07
C THR A 68 -20.67 -12.06 2.26
N VAL A 69 -21.19 -12.03 1.03
CA VAL A 69 -21.14 -10.82 0.17
C VAL A 69 -22.02 -9.70 0.74
N GLU A 70 -23.21 -10.04 1.25
CA GLU A 70 -24.10 -9.07 1.92
C GLU A 70 -23.43 -8.45 3.15
N VAL A 71 -22.82 -9.28 4.01
CA VAL A 71 -22.08 -8.81 5.21
C VAL A 71 -20.89 -7.91 4.83
N ILE A 72 -20.10 -8.28 3.82
CA ILE A 72 -18.98 -7.45 3.36
C ILE A 72 -19.47 -6.09 2.84
N THR A 73 -20.59 -6.07 2.13
CA THR A 73 -21.18 -4.84 1.60
C THR A 73 -21.67 -3.93 2.72
N GLU A 74 -22.41 -4.49 3.69
CA GLU A 74 -22.90 -3.74 4.86
C GLU A 74 -21.75 -3.13 5.67
N MET A 75 -20.67 -3.88 5.90
CA MET A 75 -19.51 -3.38 6.64
C MET A 75 -18.75 -2.27 5.91
N ASN A 76 -18.66 -2.32 4.57
CA ASN A 76 -18.09 -1.23 3.78
C ASN A 76 -18.95 0.04 3.88
N GLU A 77 -20.28 -0.10 3.84
CA GLU A 77 -21.19 1.04 3.98
C GLU A 77 -21.12 1.62 5.40
N GLU A 78 -21.03 0.78 6.44
CA GLU A 78 -20.89 1.23 7.83
C GLU A 78 -19.60 2.04 8.04
N ALA A 79 -18.47 1.59 7.48
CA ALA A 79 -17.19 2.31 7.55
C ALA A 79 -17.27 3.72 6.92
N ALA A 80 -18.12 3.89 5.90
CA ALA A 80 -18.36 5.17 5.24
C ALA A 80 -19.35 6.08 6.00
N GLU A 81 -20.24 5.51 6.82
CA GLU A 81 -21.24 6.25 7.61
C GLU A 81 -20.71 6.74 8.97
N GLU A 82 -19.59 6.21 9.44
CA GLU A 82 -18.99 6.63 10.70
C GLU A 82 -18.58 8.11 10.71
N LYS A 83 -18.83 8.76 11.85
CA LYS A 83 -18.51 10.16 12.01
C LYS A 83 -16.99 10.36 12.16
N ALA A 84 -16.38 11.02 11.19
CA ALA A 84 -14.99 11.45 11.22
C ALA A 84 -14.63 12.24 12.50
N LEU A 85 -13.49 11.89 13.09
CA LEU A 85 -12.88 12.56 14.23
C LEU A 85 -11.79 13.54 13.80
N LEU A 86 -11.16 13.30 12.65
CA LEU A 86 -10.08 14.11 12.11
C LEU A 86 -10.63 15.11 11.08
N THR A 87 -9.99 16.26 11.02
CA THR A 87 -10.24 17.27 9.99
C THR A 87 -9.02 17.53 9.12
N SER A 88 -7.82 17.24 9.64
CA SER A 88 -6.56 17.30 8.90
C SER A 88 -5.48 16.42 9.54
N ALA A 89 -4.35 16.28 8.87
CA ALA A 89 -3.17 15.57 9.39
C ALA A 89 -2.59 16.18 10.68
N ASP A 90 -2.80 17.48 10.92
CA ASP A 90 -2.31 18.16 12.13
C ASP A 90 -2.97 17.59 13.40
N ASP A 91 -4.19 17.06 13.29
CA ASP A 91 -4.93 16.49 14.41
C ASP A 91 -4.28 15.21 14.97
N LEU A 92 -3.51 14.49 14.14
CA LEU A 92 -2.85 13.22 14.47
C LEU A 92 -1.72 13.36 15.48
N GLN A 93 -1.12 14.55 15.60
CA GLN A 93 0.08 14.77 16.41
C GLN A 93 1.20 13.75 16.07
N LEU A 94 1.34 13.46 14.78
CA LEU A 94 2.26 12.46 14.27
C LEU A 94 3.70 12.78 14.68
N THR A 95 4.38 11.82 15.32
CA THR A 95 5.68 12.00 15.94
C THR A 95 6.62 10.86 15.56
N ASP A 96 7.78 11.19 14.98
CA ASP A 96 8.90 10.26 14.81
C ASP A 96 9.50 9.95 16.19
N VAL A 97 9.47 8.68 16.60
CA VAL A 97 9.88 8.27 17.95
C VAL A 97 11.35 7.88 18.04
N ASP A 98 12.01 7.57 16.94
CA ASP A 98 13.41 7.17 16.92
C ASP A 98 14.33 8.24 16.30
N GLY A 99 13.80 9.10 15.44
CA GLY A 99 14.54 10.11 14.67
C GLY A 99 15.13 9.56 13.36
N TRP A 100 14.64 8.41 12.89
CA TRP A 100 15.12 7.68 11.72
C TRP A 100 14.06 7.59 10.63
N GLU A 101 12.92 8.26 10.83
CA GLU A 101 11.77 8.23 9.90
C GLU A 101 11.23 6.82 9.66
N THR A 102 11.43 5.88 10.59
CA THR A 102 10.93 4.49 10.44
C THR A 102 9.87 4.10 11.44
N ASN A 103 9.83 4.73 12.61
CA ASN A 103 8.85 4.44 13.65
C ASN A 103 8.16 5.74 14.06
N TYR A 104 6.84 5.76 13.88
CA TYR A 104 6.00 6.91 14.21
C TYR A 104 4.92 6.51 15.22
N THR A 105 4.47 7.50 15.97
CA THR A 105 3.26 7.41 16.77
C THR A 105 2.29 8.52 16.42
N PHE A 106 1.00 8.25 16.50
CA PHE A 106 -0.06 9.25 16.37
C PHE A 106 -1.15 9.02 17.40
N VAL A 107 -1.91 10.07 17.70
CA VAL A 107 -3.04 10.04 18.63
C VAL A 107 -4.34 10.02 17.83
N TYR A 108 -5.23 9.09 18.14
CA TYR A 108 -6.55 8.98 17.56
C TYR A 108 -7.54 8.55 18.64
N ASP A 109 -8.66 9.29 18.78
CA ASP A 109 -9.66 9.11 19.85
C ASP A 109 -9.05 9.00 21.28
N GLY A 110 -7.95 9.71 21.53
CA GLY A 110 -7.24 9.67 22.81
C GLY A 110 -6.38 8.43 23.06
N GLU A 111 -6.32 7.48 22.12
CA GLU A 111 -5.38 6.35 22.12
C GLU A 111 -4.13 6.66 21.27
N VAL A 112 -3.00 6.01 21.60
CA VAL A 112 -1.74 6.14 20.85
C VAL A 112 -1.57 4.92 19.97
N TYR A 113 -1.38 5.14 18.68
CA TYR A 113 -1.11 4.12 17.67
C TYR A 113 0.34 4.19 17.20
N ASN A 114 0.85 3.08 16.66
CA ASN A 114 2.19 3.00 16.09
C ASN A 114 2.09 2.77 14.58
N ALA A 115 2.82 3.56 13.80
CA ALA A 115 3.02 3.36 12.37
C ALA A 115 4.50 3.05 12.12
N ILE A 116 4.77 1.95 11.42
CA ILE A 116 6.11 1.43 11.18
C ILE A 116 6.32 1.40 9.67
N TYR A 117 7.29 2.16 9.21
CA TYR A 117 7.72 2.11 7.82
C TYR A 117 8.76 1.01 7.65
N SER A 118 8.56 0.22 6.60
CA SER A 118 9.57 -0.69 6.05
C SER A 118 9.67 -0.43 4.55
N THR A 119 10.66 -1.03 3.87
CA THR A 119 10.91 -0.78 2.44
C THR A 119 9.62 -0.84 1.61
N ASP A 120 9.07 0.33 1.28
CA ASP A 120 7.86 0.52 0.50
C ASP A 120 6.57 -0.05 1.14
N ASN A 121 6.47 -0.04 2.47
CA ASN A 121 5.26 -0.47 3.19
C ASN A 121 5.07 0.30 4.50
N TRP A 122 3.84 0.69 4.78
CA TRP A 122 3.42 1.17 6.10
C TRP A 122 2.62 0.11 6.84
N LYS A 123 3.08 -0.26 8.03
CA LYS A 123 2.29 -1.07 8.97
C LYS A 123 1.71 -0.18 10.05
N ILE A 124 0.41 -0.27 10.30
CA ILE A 124 -0.25 0.42 11.42
C ILE A 124 -0.71 -0.63 12.43
N VAL A 125 -0.21 -0.54 13.66
CA VAL A 125 -0.48 -1.52 14.72
C VAL A 125 -1.83 -1.23 15.38
N ASP A 126 -2.61 -2.28 15.62
CA ASP A 126 -3.95 -2.24 16.20
C ASP A 126 -4.94 -1.41 15.36
N SER A 127 -4.69 -1.33 14.05
CA SER A 127 -5.41 -0.48 13.11
C SER A 127 -6.89 -0.85 12.96
N TYR A 128 -7.27 -2.09 13.28
CA TYR A 128 -8.66 -2.58 13.29
C TYR A 128 -9.62 -1.78 14.17
N LYS A 129 -9.10 -0.99 15.12
CA LYS A 129 -9.90 -0.13 16.00
C LYS A 129 -10.34 1.19 15.36
N ILE A 130 -9.70 1.57 14.26
CA ILE A 130 -10.04 2.77 13.50
C ILE A 130 -10.91 2.29 12.35
N THR A 131 -12.17 2.71 12.31
CA THR A 131 -13.19 2.17 11.41
C THR A 131 -13.77 3.22 10.45
N CYS A 132 -13.58 4.51 10.74
CA CYS A 132 -14.02 5.59 9.88
C CYS A 132 -13.10 5.76 8.66
N GLU A 133 -13.66 5.56 7.46
CA GLU A 133 -12.92 5.66 6.19
C GLU A 133 -12.29 7.06 5.99
N ALA A 134 -13.04 8.13 6.27
CA ALA A 134 -12.53 9.49 6.10
C ALA A 134 -11.30 9.78 6.96
N ASP A 135 -11.25 9.23 8.17
CA ASP A 135 -10.10 9.36 9.07
C ASP A 135 -8.93 8.49 8.59
N MET A 136 -9.19 7.27 8.11
CA MET A 136 -8.17 6.42 7.50
C MET A 136 -7.49 7.12 6.33
N ILE A 137 -8.25 7.79 5.45
CA ILE A 137 -7.71 8.55 4.31
C ILE A 137 -6.76 9.65 4.80
N ILE A 138 -7.15 10.40 5.85
CA ILE A 138 -6.28 11.44 6.44
C ILE A 138 -4.99 10.83 7.01
N ILE A 139 -5.10 9.70 7.72
CA ILE A 139 -3.94 8.99 8.28
C ILE A 139 -3.02 8.51 7.15
N CYS A 140 -3.57 7.86 6.14
CA CYS A 140 -2.81 7.37 4.98
C CYS A 140 -2.11 8.51 4.25
N GLY A 141 -2.78 9.64 4.04
CA GLY A 141 -2.19 10.85 3.43
C GLY A 141 -1.02 11.40 4.23
N ALA A 142 -1.18 11.53 5.56
CA ALA A 142 -0.12 12.00 6.43
C ALA A 142 1.12 11.09 6.41
N LEU A 143 0.92 9.77 6.31
CA LEU A 143 2.01 8.79 6.20
C LEU A 143 2.68 8.82 4.81
N ALA A 144 1.89 8.95 3.74
CA ALA A 144 2.38 9.05 2.36
C ALA A 144 3.19 10.33 2.11
N ASP A 145 2.85 11.44 2.79
CA ASP A 145 3.60 12.69 2.73
C ASP A 145 5.03 12.57 3.30
N ILE A 146 5.27 11.60 4.21
CA ILE A 146 6.59 11.29 4.77
C ILE A 146 7.33 10.31 3.87
N HIS A 147 6.72 9.15 3.64
CA HIS A 147 7.25 8.10 2.80
C HIS A 147 6.15 7.61 1.85
N PRO A 148 6.22 8.00 0.57
CA PRO A 148 5.22 7.58 -0.40
C PRO A 148 5.41 6.09 -0.71
N ILE A 149 4.28 5.39 -0.91
CA ILE A 149 4.25 3.96 -1.21
C ILE A 149 4.02 3.78 -2.70
N HIS A 150 4.82 2.94 -3.35
CA HIS A 150 4.62 2.67 -4.77
C HIS A 150 3.35 1.85 -5.00
N GLY A 151 2.76 2.02 -6.17
CA GLY A 151 1.74 1.12 -6.67
C GLY A 151 2.31 -0.26 -6.96
N SER A 152 1.41 -1.20 -7.23
CA SER A 152 1.73 -2.58 -7.63
C SER A 152 2.57 -2.67 -8.91
N ASP A 153 2.62 -1.61 -9.73
CA ASP A 153 3.46 -1.50 -10.92
C ASP A 153 4.92 -1.12 -10.61
N GLY A 154 5.22 -0.67 -9.39
CA GLY A 154 6.54 -0.22 -8.95
C GLY A 154 6.98 1.14 -9.51
N GLU A 155 6.11 1.85 -10.23
CA GLU A 155 6.42 3.11 -10.92
C GLU A 155 5.51 4.25 -10.47
N SER A 156 4.22 3.95 -10.26
CA SER A 156 3.25 4.88 -9.69
C SER A 156 3.39 4.96 -8.18
N TYR A 157 2.82 6.00 -7.57
CA TYR A 157 2.61 6.07 -6.13
C TYR A 157 1.13 5.86 -5.83
N ARG A 158 0.84 5.26 -4.68
CA ARG A 158 -0.52 5.05 -4.20
C ARG A 158 -1.14 6.35 -3.72
N GLU A 159 -2.41 6.52 -4.02
CA GLU A 159 -3.23 7.57 -3.43
C GLU A 159 -3.70 7.14 -2.02
N PRO A 160 -3.96 8.09 -1.10
CA PRO A 160 -4.44 7.80 0.24
C PRO A 160 -5.72 6.95 0.28
N GLU A 161 -6.62 7.13 -0.68
CA GLU A 161 -7.85 6.36 -0.83
C GLU A 161 -7.57 4.88 -1.12
N ASP A 162 -6.59 4.58 -1.98
CA ASP A 162 -6.18 3.19 -2.26
C ASP A 162 -5.62 2.52 -1.01
N MET A 163 -4.87 3.26 -0.20
CA MET A 163 -4.30 2.78 1.06
C MET A 163 -5.39 2.54 2.11
N ALA A 164 -6.36 3.46 2.22
CA ALA A 164 -7.50 3.32 3.12
C ALA A 164 -8.41 2.15 2.71
N TYR A 165 -8.62 1.92 1.41
CA TYR A 165 -9.39 0.77 0.93
C TYR A 165 -8.82 -0.56 1.42
N GLU A 166 -7.50 -0.75 1.33
CA GLU A 166 -6.82 -1.96 1.84
C GLU A 166 -7.01 -2.11 3.36
N TRP A 167 -6.93 -1.00 4.10
CA TRP A 167 -7.20 -0.99 5.54
C TRP A 167 -8.63 -1.43 5.85
N ILE A 168 -9.63 -0.91 5.16
CA ILE A 168 -11.03 -1.33 5.32
C ILE A 168 -11.16 -2.84 5.10
N GLN A 169 -10.52 -3.39 4.07
CA GLN A 169 -10.55 -4.83 3.83
C GLN A 169 -9.90 -5.62 4.98
N HIS A 170 -8.83 -5.12 5.60
CA HIS A 170 -8.24 -5.71 6.82
C HIS A 170 -9.23 -5.69 8.00
N ASN A 171 -9.94 -4.57 8.21
CA ASN A 171 -10.94 -4.47 9.28
C ASN A 171 -12.11 -5.43 9.07
N ILE A 172 -12.57 -5.59 7.83
CA ILE A 172 -13.61 -6.57 7.48
C ILE A 172 -13.09 -7.98 7.75
N ALA A 173 -11.88 -8.32 7.29
CA ALA A 173 -11.26 -9.61 7.58
C ALA A 173 -11.21 -9.89 9.08
N TYR A 174 -10.77 -8.91 9.88
CA TYR A 174 -10.72 -9.05 11.33
C TYR A 174 -12.10 -9.34 11.94
N SER A 175 -13.13 -8.66 11.45
CA SER A 175 -14.48 -8.75 12.02
C SER A 175 -15.18 -10.06 11.69
N ILE A 176 -15.00 -10.59 10.47
CA ILE A 176 -15.70 -11.80 10.03
C ILE A 176 -14.96 -13.10 10.37
N LEU A 177 -13.63 -13.05 10.51
CA LEU A 177 -12.85 -14.25 10.82
C LEU A 177 -13.10 -14.69 12.28
N PRO A 178 -13.22 -16.01 12.53
CA PRO A 178 -13.41 -16.51 13.88
C PRO A 178 -12.13 -16.33 14.72
N ASP A 179 -12.29 -16.21 16.03
CA ASP A 179 -11.19 -15.87 16.96
C ASP A 179 -10.06 -16.91 17.00
N ASP A 180 -10.36 -18.16 16.66
CA ASP A 180 -9.39 -19.25 16.57
C ASP A 180 -8.66 -19.32 15.21
N ASN A 181 -9.05 -18.47 14.24
CA ASN A 181 -8.38 -18.39 12.96
C ASN A 181 -7.08 -17.58 13.09
N SER A 182 -5.95 -18.19 12.73
CA SER A 182 -4.64 -17.52 12.73
C SER A 182 -4.59 -16.26 11.86
N TRP A 183 -5.46 -16.16 10.85
CA TRP A 183 -5.58 -15.01 9.96
C TRP A 183 -6.18 -13.78 10.63
N LYS A 184 -7.06 -13.96 11.62
CA LYS A 184 -7.65 -12.84 12.36
C LYS A 184 -6.57 -12.01 13.07
N ALA A 185 -5.56 -12.69 13.62
CA ALA A 185 -4.43 -12.01 14.24
C ALA A 185 -3.62 -11.17 13.25
N ASN A 186 -3.51 -11.59 11.99
CA ASN A 186 -2.82 -10.85 10.93
C ASN A 186 -3.66 -9.67 10.42
N ALA A 187 -4.99 -9.78 10.45
CA ALA A 187 -5.91 -8.72 10.04
C ALA A 187 -6.03 -7.58 11.08
N LYS A 188 -5.50 -7.77 12.29
CA LYS A 188 -5.50 -6.76 13.37
C LYS A 188 -4.72 -5.49 12.99
N ASP A 189 -3.66 -5.68 12.21
CA ASP A 189 -2.77 -4.61 11.76
C ASP A 189 -2.87 -4.54 10.23
N VAL A 190 -3.09 -3.36 9.67
CA VAL A 190 -2.96 -3.15 8.22
C VAL A 190 -1.47 -3.09 7.88
N ASP A 191 -1.09 -3.80 6.81
CA ASP A 191 0.26 -3.83 6.27
C ASP A 191 0.28 -3.29 4.83
N ILE A 192 0.06 -1.99 4.65
CA ILE A 192 -0.15 -1.31 3.35
C ILE A 192 0.92 -1.73 2.33
N ASN A 193 0.59 -2.75 1.54
CA ASN A 193 1.54 -3.46 0.70
C ASN A 193 1.26 -3.13 -0.77
N PRO A 194 2.25 -2.64 -1.54
CA PRO A 194 2.11 -2.44 -2.97
C PRO A 194 1.52 -3.65 -3.68
N ALA A 195 1.88 -4.87 -3.25
CA ALA A 195 1.38 -6.11 -3.84
C ALA A 195 -0.11 -6.34 -3.61
N ASP A 196 -0.75 -5.71 -2.62
CA ASP A 196 -2.16 -5.88 -2.24
C ASP A 196 -3.06 -4.76 -2.79
N GLN A 197 -2.50 -3.79 -3.51
CA GLN A 197 -3.27 -2.73 -4.17
C GLN A 197 -4.38 -3.31 -5.06
N ASN A 198 -5.58 -2.73 -4.97
CA ASN A 198 -6.77 -3.09 -5.74
C ASN A 198 -7.26 -4.54 -5.57
N LYS A 199 -6.77 -5.27 -4.56
CA LYS A 199 -7.31 -6.59 -4.23
C LYS A 199 -8.51 -6.47 -3.31
N SER A 200 -9.55 -7.22 -3.62
CA SER A 200 -10.66 -7.47 -2.70
C SER A 200 -10.22 -8.33 -1.51
N LEU A 201 -10.99 -8.30 -0.43
CA LEU A 201 -10.82 -9.23 0.70
C LEU A 201 -10.69 -10.70 0.26
N TYR A 202 -11.52 -11.12 -0.69
CA TYR A 202 -11.50 -12.48 -1.23
C TYR A 202 -10.16 -12.81 -1.90
N GLU A 203 -9.65 -11.92 -2.75
CA GLU A 203 -8.38 -12.11 -3.45
C GLU A 203 -7.20 -12.10 -2.49
N MET A 204 -7.22 -11.19 -1.51
CA MET A 204 -6.24 -11.17 -0.43
C MET A 204 -6.24 -12.49 0.32
N TYR A 205 -7.38 -12.92 0.85
CA TYR A 205 -7.52 -14.19 1.57
C TYR A 205 -7.02 -15.38 0.74
N LYS A 206 -7.44 -15.48 -0.53
CA LYS A 206 -7.05 -16.57 -1.43
C LYS A 206 -5.55 -16.60 -1.67
N SER A 207 -4.92 -15.44 -1.89
CA SER A 207 -3.47 -15.35 -2.09
C SER A 207 -2.67 -15.79 -0.86
N LYS A 208 -3.26 -15.58 0.31
CA LYS A 208 -2.64 -15.72 1.62
C LYS A 208 -2.86 -17.12 2.21
N THR A 209 -4.02 -17.74 1.97
CA THR A 209 -4.38 -19.10 2.46
C THR A 209 -4.24 -20.20 1.42
N GLY A 210 -4.32 -19.87 0.12
CA GLY A 210 -4.50 -20.84 -0.96
C GLY A 210 -5.88 -21.51 -0.97
N GLY A 211 -6.78 -21.13 -0.07
CA GLY A 211 -8.14 -21.66 0.07
C GLY A 211 -9.21 -20.70 -0.48
N ASP A 212 -10.43 -21.20 -0.59
CA ASP A 212 -11.61 -20.40 -0.88
C ASP A 212 -12.20 -19.87 0.44
N LEU A 213 -12.67 -18.62 0.46
CA LEU A 213 -13.27 -18.01 1.66
C LEU A 213 -14.64 -18.66 1.97
N LEU A 214 -15.16 -19.45 1.02
CA LEU A 214 -16.47 -20.08 1.02
C LEU A 214 -16.42 -21.61 1.22
N GLU A 215 -15.24 -22.21 1.40
CA GLU A 215 -15.02 -23.65 1.66
C GLU A 215 -14.52 -23.91 3.08
#